data_AF-A0A1L9SYV7-F1
#
_entry.id   AF-A0A1L9SYV7-F1
#
_cell.length_a   1.000
_cell.length_b   1.000
_cell.length_c   1.000
_cell.angle_alpha   90.00
_cell.angle_beta   90.00
_cell.angle_gamma   90.00
#
_symmetry.space_group_name_H-M   'P 1'
#
loop_
_entity.id
_entity.type
_entity.pdbx_description
1 polymer ?
#
loop_
_entity_poly.entity_id
_entity_poly.type
_entity_poly.pdbx_seq_one_letter_code
_entity_poly.pdbx_strand_id
1 'polypeptide(L)'
;MTPSLASTVSSKVCFKYPHLNLNFHPVDTFSTSIGDPTWRNSLTKFQAFALTAYTRVLVFDSDSLVLNNMDYYLLSLLDPVAVPRAYWITDTSVKFQIRGSHVMLIEPSEGNYRRILADSQSSGEFDMEILSQLFGDTAMILPHRRLALLVDEFRNEDHARKLYMAEDPDEEWNAMAVVSRACLVHFSDWALPKPWLPHTDEQWNVALPDCLEGDREAPDKPKCADVFMWTSIYEDYYRDRDQICGTLLDA
;
A
#
# COMPACT_ATOMS: atom_id res chain seq x y z
N MET A 1 -16.58 8.83 -32.56
CA MET A 1 -15.80 9.24 -31.37
C MET A 1 -14.90 8.06 -31.03
N THR A 2 -13.59 8.25 -31.06
CA THR A 2 -12.62 7.23 -30.63
C THR A 2 -12.69 7.10 -29.10
N PRO A 3 -12.74 5.88 -28.54
CA PRO A 3 -12.68 5.70 -27.09
C PRO A 3 -11.37 6.28 -26.54
N SER A 4 -11.39 6.78 -25.31
CA SER A 4 -10.15 7.16 -24.62
C SER A 4 -9.25 5.93 -24.40
N LEU A 5 -7.94 6.14 -24.25
CA LEU A 5 -6.99 5.05 -23.96
C LEU A 5 -7.40 4.26 -22.71
N ALA A 6 -7.85 4.96 -21.66
CA ALA A 6 -8.36 4.35 -20.43
C ALA A 6 -9.59 3.45 -20.68
N SER A 7 -10.57 3.94 -21.47
CA SER A 7 -11.75 3.15 -21.83
C SER A 7 -11.40 1.89 -22.63
N THR A 8 -10.36 1.98 -23.46
CA THR A 8 -9.86 0.87 -24.26
C THR A 8 -9.18 -0.18 -23.37
N VAL A 9 -8.34 0.24 -22.42
CA VAL A 9 -7.66 -0.67 -21.48
C VAL A 9 -8.66 -1.38 -20.57
N SER A 10 -9.57 -0.66 -19.92
CA SER A 10 -10.59 -1.28 -19.05
C SER A 10 -11.42 -2.34 -19.78
N SER A 11 -11.82 -2.04 -21.03
CA SER A 11 -12.59 -2.98 -21.85
C SER A 11 -11.81 -4.26 -22.18
N LYS A 12 -10.52 -4.12 -22.53
CA LYS A 12 -9.63 -5.28 -22.79
C LYS A 12 -9.45 -6.12 -21.53
N VAL A 13 -9.28 -5.49 -20.36
CA VAL A 13 -9.14 -6.19 -19.08
C VAL A 13 -10.42 -6.98 -18.76
N CYS A 14 -11.60 -6.36 -18.84
CA CYS A 14 -12.88 -7.05 -18.64
C CYS A 14 -13.08 -8.22 -19.61
N PHE A 15 -12.69 -8.04 -20.88
CA PHE A 15 -12.78 -9.10 -21.89
C PHE A 15 -11.86 -10.28 -21.59
N LYS A 16 -10.62 -10.01 -21.16
CA LYS A 16 -9.63 -11.05 -20.85
C LYS A 16 -9.94 -11.78 -19.53
N TYR A 17 -10.52 -11.09 -18.55
CA TYR A 17 -10.80 -11.62 -17.22
C TYR A 17 -12.29 -11.53 -16.83
N PRO A 18 -13.20 -12.17 -17.59
CA PRO A 18 -14.65 -12.03 -17.39
C PRO A 18 -15.12 -12.63 -16.06
N HIS A 19 -14.32 -13.50 -15.44
CA HIS A 19 -14.64 -14.14 -14.16
C HIS A 19 -14.34 -13.26 -12.94
N LEU A 20 -13.59 -12.17 -13.08
CA LEU A 20 -13.16 -11.31 -11.96
C LEU A 20 -14.20 -10.24 -11.58
N ASN A 21 -15.34 -10.16 -12.26
CA ASN A 21 -16.41 -9.18 -12.02
C ASN A 21 -15.88 -7.75 -11.76
N LEU A 22 -14.98 -7.30 -12.63
CA LEU A 22 -14.29 -6.02 -12.48
C LEU A 22 -15.22 -4.85 -12.76
N ASN A 23 -15.29 -3.90 -11.82
CA ASN A 23 -16.07 -2.68 -11.94
C ASN A 23 -15.13 -1.48 -12.00
N PHE A 24 -15.01 -0.87 -13.18
CA PHE A 24 -14.20 0.33 -13.37
C PHE A 24 -15.04 1.58 -13.11
N HIS A 25 -14.67 2.33 -12.07
CA HIS A 25 -15.28 3.61 -11.75
C HIS A 25 -14.34 4.74 -12.20
N PRO A 26 -14.67 5.51 -13.25
CA PRO A 26 -13.89 6.69 -13.58
C PRO A 26 -14.03 7.71 -12.43
N VAL A 27 -12.91 8.23 -11.98
CA VAL A 27 -12.86 9.27 -10.95
C VAL A 27 -12.11 10.47 -11.49
N ASP A 28 -12.59 11.66 -11.14
CA ASP A 28 -11.87 12.88 -11.43
C ASP A 28 -10.67 12.98 -10.48
N THR A 29 -9.49 13.26 -11.05
CA THR A 29 -8.29 13.52 -10.25
C THR A 29 -8.55 14.70 -9.35
N PHE A 30 -8.43 14.47 -8.05
CA PHE A 30 -8.52 15.53 -7.06
C PHE A 30 -7.12 15.96 -6.66
N SER A 31 -6.78 17.21 -6.94
CA SER A 31 -5.49 17.81 -6.61
C SER A 31 -5.68 19.15 -5.93
N THR A 32 -4.93 19.41 -4.86
CA THR A 32 -4.81 20.74 -4.25
C THR A 32 -3.71 21.54 -4.96
N SER A 33 -3.88 22.86 -5.07
CA SER A 33 -2.85 23.77 -5.60
C SER A 33 -1.79 24.14 -4.54
N ILE A 34 -1.95 23.65 -3.32
CA ILE A 34 -1.16 23.94 -2.13
C ILE A 34 -0.50 22.62 -1.70
N GLY A 35 0.82 22.63 -1.47
CA GLY A 35 1.59 21.45 -1.02
C GLY A 35 2.57 20.86 -2.05
N ASP A 36 3.25 19.79 -1.64
CA ASP A 36 4.29 19.08 -2.39
C ASP A 36 3.73 18.43 -3.67
N PRO A 37 4.27 18.73 -4.87
CA PRO A 37 3.83 18.13 -6.14
C PRO A 37 3.79 16.61 -6.16
N THR A 38 4.66 15.96 -5.38
CA THR A 38 4.81 14.49 -5.34
C THR A 38 3.52 13.80 -4.93
N TRP A 39 2.75 14.41 -4.02
CA TRP A 39 1.59 13.79 -3.39
C TRP A 39 0.27 14.52 -3.65
N ARG A 40 0.24 15.57 -4.47
CA ARG A 40 -0.98 16.36 -4.73
C ARG A 40 -2.18 15.54 -5.19
N ASN A 41 -1.95 14.45 -5.91
CA ASN A 41 -3.03 13.60 -6.43
C ASN A 41 -3.42 12.46 -5.48
N SER A 42 -2.70 12.27 -4.36
CA SER A 42 -2.95 11.19 -3.39
C SER A 42 -4.38 11.22 -2.84
N LEU A 43 -4.92 12.42 -2.66
CA LEU A 43 -6.28 12.70 -2.19
C LEU A 43 -7.38 12.11 -3.08
N THR A 44 -7.06 11.78 -4.34
CA THR A 44 -7.99 11.07 -5.24
C THR A 44 -8.45 9.74 -4.63
N LYS A 45 -7.65 9.09 -3.77
CA LYS A 45 -8.07 7.85 -3.08
C LYS A 45 -9.31 8.04 -2.20
N PHE A 46 -9.57 9.25 -1.72
CA PHE A 46 -10.76 9.55 -0.91
C PHE A 46 -12.08 9.51 -1.69
N GLN A 47 -12.04 9.42 -3.02
CA GLN A 47 -13.21 9.06 -3.83
C GLN A 47 -13.84 7.73 -3.37
N ALA A 48 -13.06 6.85 -2.73
CA ALA A 48 -13.58 5.61 -2.15
C ALA A 48 -14.70 5.86 -1.10
N PHE A 49 -14.69 7.01 -0.39
CA PHE A 49 -15.76 7.36 0.55
C PHE A 49 -17.10 7.68 -0.13
N ALA A 50 -17.10 8.01 -1.42
CA ALA A 50 -18.31 8.29 -2.19
C ALA A 50 -18.98 7.01 -2.75
N LEU A 51 -18.34 5.84 -2.60
CA LEU A 51 -18.82 4.55 -3.10
C LEU A 51 -19.96 3.95 -2.26
N THR A 52 -21.00 4.75 -1.98
CA THR A 52 -22.15 4.44 -1.10
C THR A 52 -23.05 3.31 -1.60
N ALA A 53 -22.81 2.81 -2.82
CA ALA A 53 -23.41 1.56 -3.30
C ALA A 53 -22.87 0.31 -2.58
N TYR A 54 -21.71 0.42 -1.91
CA TYR A 54 -21.09 -0.65 -1.13
C TYR A 54 -21.18 -0.34 0.36
N THR A 55 -21.39 -1.39 1.16
CA THR A 55 -21.41 -1.27 2.63
C THR A 55 -20.00 -1.18 3.21
N ARG A 56 -19.03 -1.81 2.55
CA ARG A 56 -17.62 -1.84 2.94
C ARG A 56 -16.73 -1.78 1.72
N VAL A 57 -15.64 -1.03 1.84
CA VAL A 57 -14.59 -0.94 0.81
C VAL A 57 -13.24 -1.09 1.49
N LEU A 58 -12.44 -2.05 1.02
CA LEU A 58 -11.02 -2.13 1.33
C LEU A 58 -10.26 -1.45 0.19
N VAL A 59 -9.62 -0.33 0.47
CA VAL A 59 -8.84 0.46 -0.49
C VAL A 59 -7.37 0.40 -0.10
N PHE A 60 -6.48 0.28 -1.08
CA PHE A 60 -5.05 0.31 -0.88
C PHE A 60 -4.34 0.97 -2.07
N ASP A 61 -3.12 1.42 -1.86
CA ASP A 61 -2.40 2.21 -2.86
C ASP A 61 -1.95 1.35 -4.04
N SER A 62 -1.86 1.98 -5.22
CA SER A 62 -1.55 1.30 -6.50
C SER A 62 -0.12 0.74 -6.57
N ASP A 63 0.77 1.20 -5.72
CA ASP A 63 2.12 0.67 -5.45
C ASP A 63 2.11 -0.37 -4.34
N SER A 64 1.11 -1.24 -4.36
CA SER A 64 1.04 -2.42 -3.49
C SER A 64 0.89 -3.70 -4.31
N LEU A 65 1.36 -4.81 -3.76
CA LEU A 65 1.23 -6.15 -4.32
C LEU A 65 0.44 -7.04 -3.34
N VAL A 66 -0.59 -7.71 -3.85
CA VAL A 66 -1.42 -8.63 -3.06
C VAL A 66 -0.74 -10.00 -3.03
N LEU A 67 -0.45 -10.50 -1.84
CA LEU A 67 0.26 -11.76 -1.61
C LEU A 67 -0.68 -12.88 -1.12
N ASN A 68 -1.76 -12.54 -0.42
CA ASN A 68 -2.73 -13.51 0.12
C ASN A 68 -4.16 -12.93 0.14
N ASN A 69 -5.16 -13.80 0.36
CA ASN A 69 -6.57 -13.41 0.46
C ASN A 69 -6.81 -12.40 1.60
N MET A 70 -7.58 -11.35 1.32
CA MET A 70 -7.91 -10.27 2.26
C MET A 70 -9.42 -10.18 2.57
N ASP A 71 -10.24 -11.10 2.07
CA ASP A 71 -11.71 -10.98 2.13
C ASP A 71 -12.22 -10.97 3.57
N TYR A 72 -11.52 -11.65 4.49
CA TYR A 72 -11.89 -11.70 5.90
C TYR A 72 -11.87 -10.31 6.57
N TYR A 73 -11.11 -9.34 6.06
CA TYR A 73 -11.13 -7.98 6.59
C TYR A 73 -12.46 -7.27 6.33
N LEU A 74 -13.20 -7.65 5.28
CA LEU A 74 -14.54 -7.13 5.00
C LEU A 74 -15.58 -7.62 6.02
N LEU A 75 -15.25 -8.64 6.83
CA LEU A 75 -16.10 -9.16 7.91
C LEU A 75 -15.84 -8.47 9.26
N SER A 76 -14.91 -7.52 9.32
CA SER A 76 -14.60 -6.76 10.53
C SER A 76 -15.76 -5.88 11.00
N LEU A 77 -15.68 -5.40 12.25
CA LEU A 77 -16.66 -4.46 12.83
C LEU A 77 -16.86 -3.22 11.95
N LEU A 78 -18.09 -2.70 11.98
CA LEU A 78 -18.50 -1.57 11.15
C LEU A 78 -18.00 -0.23 11.72
N ASP A 79 -16.68 -0.01 11.70
CA ASP A 79 -16.07 1.29 12.02
C ASP A 79 -16.03 2.20 10.78
N PRO A 80 -16.32 3.51 10.88
CA PRO A 80 -16.34 4.40 9.71
C PRO A 80 -15.04 4.37 8.90
N VAL A 81 -13.91 4.27 9.59
CA VAL A 81 -12.57 4.15 9.03
C VAL A 81 -11.77 3.22 9.92
N ALA A 82 -11.06 2.27 9.30
CA ALA A 82 -10.05 1.47 9.96
C ALA A 82 -8.76 1.44 9.15
N VAL A 83 -7.63 1.68 9.80
CA VAL A 83 -6.33 1.94 9.18
C VAL A 83 -5.21 1.43 10.07
N PRO A 84 -4.07 0.97 9.51
CA PRO A 84 -2.90 0.68 10.30
C PRO A 84 -2.28 1.97 10.85
N ARG A 85 -1.45 1.84 11.88
CA ARG A 85 -0.56 2.92 12.28
C ARG A 85 0.54 3.08 11.23
N ALA A 86 1.00 4.31 11.03
CA ALA A 86 2.19 4.57 10.24
C ALA A 86 3.45 4.21 11.06
N TYR A 87 3.69 2.92 11.26
CA TYR A 87 4.70 2.40 12.19
C TYR A 87 6.12 2.88 11.87
N TRP A 88 6.40 3.13 10.58
CA TRP A 88 7.70 3.59 10.09
C TRP A 88 8.02 5.04 10.50
N ILE A 89 7.03 5.79 11.01
CA ILE A 89 7.25 7.13 11.52
C ILE A 89 7.78 7.03 12.95
N THR A 90 9.10 7.16 13.08
CA THR A 90 9.80 7.04 14.36
C THR A 90 9.83 8.34 15.17
N ASP A 91 9.32 9.45 14.64
CA ASP A 91 9.23 10.71 15.39
C ASP A 91 8.28 10.55 16.58
N THR A 92 8.85 10.54 17.78
CA THR A 92 8.11 10.33 19.02
C THR A 92 7.02 11.34 19.31
N SER A 93 7.08 12.54 18.70
CA SER A 93 6.09 13.59 18.90
C SER A 93 4.76 13.31 18.16
N VAL A 94 4.81 12.60 17.04
CA VAL A 94 3.66 12.35 16.15
C VAL A 94 3.37 10.87 15.87
N LYS A 95 4.27 9.95 16.26
CA LYS A 95 4.18 8.51 15.95
C LYS A 95 2.86 7.82 16.34
N PHE A 96 2.20 8.28 17.40
CA PHE A 96 0.94 7.68 17.84
C PHE A 96 -0.30 8.23 17.13
N GLN A 97 -0.12 9.37 16.45
CA GLN A 97 -1.19 10.16 15.84
C GLN A 97 -1.33 9.85 14.35
N ILE A 98 -0.25 9.52 13.65
CA ILE A 98 -0.29 9.35 12.20
C ILE A 98 -0.86 7.98 11.81
N ARG A 99 -1.93 8.04 11.02
CA ARG A 99 -2.62 6.90 10.42
C ARG A 99 -2.07 6.62 9.02
N GLY A 100 -1.72 5.37 8.75
CA GLY A 100 -1.33 4.97 7.40
C GLY A 100 -2.53 4.97 6.48
N SER A 101 -2.46 5.72 5.37
CA SER A 101 -3.52 5.79 4.34
C SER A 101 -3.32 4.81 3.19
N HIS A 102 -2.19 4.10 3.16
CA HIS A 102 -1.82 3.15 2.09
C HIS A 102 -2.72 1.91 2.06
N VAL A 103 -3.46 1.64 3.14
CA VAL A 103 -4.54 0.64 3.21
C VAL A 103 -5.60 1.12 4.19
N MET A 104 -6.86 1.13 3.77
CA MET A 104 -8.00 1.56 4.58
C MET A 104 -9.18 0.64 4.38
N LEU A 105 -9.82 0.24 5.47
CA LEU A 105 -11.15 -0.34 5.44
C LEU A 105 -12.15 0.74 5.82
N ILE A 106 -13.03 1.11 4.89
CA ILE A 106 -13.93 2.26 5.05
C ILE A 106 -15.40 1.84 4.96
N GLU A 107 -16.23 2.59 5.68
CA GLU A 107 -17.67 2.66 5.43
C GLU A 107 -17.91 3.86 4.52
N PRO A 108 -18.25 3.65 3.24
CA PRO A 108 -18.51 4.77 2.35
C PRO A 108 -19.63 5.65 2.91
N SER A 109 -19.37 6.94 3.02
CA SER A 109 -20.30 7.93 3.54
C SER A 109 -20.07 9.24 2.83
N GLU A 110 -21.09 9.67 2.10
CA GLU A 110 -21.13 10.95 1.41
C GLU A 110 -20.90 12.13 2.37
N GLY A 111 -21.34 12.01 3.63
CA GLY A 111 -21.07 13.01 4.66
C GLY A 111 -19.59 13.11 5.04
N ASN A 112 -18.92 11.97 5.23
CA ASN A 112 -17.47 11.93 5.49
C ASN A 112 -16.67 12.37 4.26
N TYR A 113 -17.09 11.96 3.06
CA TYR A 113 -16.47 12.39 1.82
C TYR A 113 -16.43 13.92 1.69
N ARG A 114 -17.57 14.60 1.92
CA ARG A 114 -17.63 16.07 1.90
C ARG A 114 -16.76 16.73 2.97
N ARG A 115 -16.68 16.14 4.16
CA ARG A 115 -15.80 16.63 5.24
C ARG A 115 -14.33 16.54 4.83
N ILE A 116 -13.92 15.42 4.25
CA ILE A 116 -12.57 15.20 3.73
C ILE A 116 -12.22 16.23 2.65
N LEU A 117 -13.11 16.44 1.67
CA LEU A 117 -12.88 17.42 0.61
C LEU A 117 -12.75 18.86 1.14
N ALA A 118 -13.62 19.24 2.08
CA ALA A 118 -13.59 20.57 2.68
C ALA A 118 -12.28 20.80 3.44
N ASP A 119 -11.83 19.80 4.21
CA ASP A 119 -10.58 19.87 4.96
C ASP A 119 -9.37 19.95 4.03
N SER A 120 -9.31 19.05 3.02
CA SER A 120 -8.27 19.01 2.00
C SER A 120 -8.04 20.36 1.31
N GLN A 121 -9.13 21.06 0.96
CA GLN A 121 -9.07 22.36 0.30
C GLN A 121 -8.57 23.48 1.22
N SER A 122 -8.78 23.33 2.53
CA SER A 122 -8.47 24.35 3.52
C SER A 122 -7.07 24.24 4.12
N SER A 123 -6.56 23.03 4.32
CA SER A 123 -5.27 22.77 4.98
C SER A 123 -4.11 22.71 3.99
N GLY A 124 -4.35 22.19 2.77
CA GLY A 124 -3.27 21.87 1.83
C GLY A 124 -2.39 20.69 2.27
N GLU A 125 -2.85 19.94 3.26
CA GLU A 125 -2.19 18.74 3.79
C GLU A 125 -2.44 17.52 2.90
N PHE A 126 -1.73 16.42 3.18
CA PHE A 126 -1.86 15.18 2.42
C PHE A 126 -2.83 14.22 3.11
N ASP A 127 -3.00 13.06 2.48
CA ASP A 127 -3.98 12.05 2.86
C ASP A 127 -3.81 11.55 4.29
N MET A 128 -2.59 11.27 4.75
CA MET A 128 -2.34 10.78 6.11
C MET A 128 -2.67 11.83 7.17
N GLU A 129 -2.31 13.10 6.96
CA GLU A 129 -2.60 14.19 7.88
C GLU A 129 -4.11 14.44 7.97
N ILE A 130 -4.81 14.51 6.83
CA ILE A 130 -6.26 14.71 6.79
C ILE A 130 -7.00 13.57 7.49
N LEU A 131 -6.60 12.31 7.27
CA LEU A 131 -7.18 11.18 8.00
C LEU A 131 -6.90 11.27 9.49
N SER A 132 -5.68 11.64 9.88
CA SER A 132 -5.29 11.75 11.28
C SER A 132 -6.04 12.90 11.97
N GLN A 133 -6.29 14.01 11.29
CA GLN A 133 -7.06 15.14 11.79
C GLN A 133 -8.56 14.78 11.93
N LEU A 134 -9.15 14.17 10.91
CA LEU A 134 -10.60 13.92 10.88
C LEU A 134 -11.03 12.67 11.66
N PHE A 135 -10.16 11.67 11.73
CA PHE A 135 -10.45 10.35 12.30
C PHE A 135 -9.42 9.88 13.33
N GLY A 136 -8.47 10.72 13.77
CA GLY A 136 -7.42 10.34 14.72
C GLY A 136 -7.94 9.66 15.97
N ASP A 137 -9.04 10.18 16.54
CA ASP A 137 -9.65 9.66 17.77
C ASP A 137 -10.71 8.57 17.54
N THR A 138 -11.18 8.38 16.30
CA THR A 138 -12.34 7.52 16.00
C THR A 138 -12.02 6.34 15.07
N ALA A 139 -10.90 6.37 14.36
CA ALA A 139 -10.52 5.29 13.47
C ALA A 139 -10.12 4.03 14.27
N MET A 140 -10.64 2.88 13.84
CA MET A 140 -10.17 1.59 14.33
C MET A 140 -8.74 1.33 13.84
N ILE A 141 -7.91 0.69 14.66
CA ILE A 141 -6.55 0.34 14.29
C ILE A 141 -6.51 -1.07 13.69
N LEU A 142 -6.08 -1.16 12.43
CA LEU A 142 -5.79 -2.44 11.79
C LEU A 142 -4.38 -2.90 12.19
N PRO A 143 -4.17 -4.20 12.49
CA PRO A 143 -2.84 -4.75 12.69
C PRO A 143 -1.99 -4.63 11.41
N HIS A 144 -0.79 -4.04 11.52
CA HIS A 144 0.05 -3.74 10.37
C HIS A 144 0.82 -4.96 9.82
N ARG A 145 1.13 -5.97 10.65
CA ARG A 145 2.01 -7.10 10.30
C ARG A 145 1.62 -7.88 9.04
N ARG A 146 0.36 -7.85 8.62
CA ARG A 146 -0.10 -8.56 7.40
C ARG A 146 -0.60 -7.64 6.29
N LEU A 147 -1.08 -6.45 6.63
CA LEU A 147 -1.73 -5.55 5.67
C LEU A 147 -0.85 -4.38 5.22
N ALA A 148 0.21 -4.09 5.96
CA ALA A 148 0.96 -2.85 5.81
C ALA A 148 2.47 -3.12 5.74
N LEU A 149 2.88 -4.31 5.27
CA LEU A 149 4.29 -4.63 5.13
C LEU A 149 4.92 -3.70 4.10
N LEU A 150 5.89 -2.90 4.52
CA LEU A 150 6.69 -2.07 3.63
C LEU A 150 7.90 -2.85 3.12
N VAL A 151 8.22 -2.72 1.82
CA VAL A 151 9.38 -3.42 1.23
C VAL A 151 10.72 -2.91 1.79
N ASP A 152 10.80 -1.67 2.23
CA ASP A 152 12.01 -1.15 2.90
C ASP A 152 12.27 -1.75 4.29
N GLU A 153 11.32 -2.54 4.86
CA GLU A 153 11.59 -3.29 6.10
C GLU A 153 12.68 -4.33 5.91
N PHE A 154 12.79 -4.96 4.74
CA PHE A 154 13.84 -5.96 4.47
C PHE A 154 15.25 -5.35 4.44
N ARG A 155 15.36 -4.02 4.29
CA ARG A 155 16.62 -3.27 4.33
C ARG A 155 16.98 -2.80 5.73
N ASN A 156 16.06 -2.93 6.67
CA ASN A 156 16.20 -2.40 8.01
C ASN A 156 16.90 -3.43 8.90
N GLU A 157 17.90 -3.02 9.66
CA GLU A 157 18.56 -3.89 10.65
C GLU A 157 17.85 -3.87 12.01
N ASP A 158 16.99 -2.87 12.26
CA ASP A 158 16.28 -2.68 13.53
C ASP A 158 14.76 -2.57 13.32
N HIS A 159 14.12 -3.73 13.19
CA HIS A 159 12.67 -3.86 13.02
C HIS A 159 11.88 -3.50 14.28
N ALA A 160 12.53 -3.47 15.45
CA ALA A 160 11.93 -3.03 16.71
C ALA A 160 11.79 -1.50 16.76
N ARG A 161 12.79 -0.77 16.23
CA ARG A 161 12.77 0.70 16.16
C ARG A 161 11.72 1.25 15.20
N LYS A 162 11.48 0.58 14.07
CA LYS A 162 10.35 0.92 13.18
C LYS A 162 9.02 0.34 13.66
N LEU A 163 8.96 -0.28 14.84
CA LEU A 163 7.74 -0.80 15.46
C LEU A 163 6.98 -1.87 14.64
N TYR A 164 7.50 -2.34 13.50
CA TYR A 164 6.86 -3.40 12.72
C TYR A 164 6.72 -4.68 13.56
N MET A 165 7.72 -4.98 14.38
CA MET A 165 7.74 -6.11 15.31
C MET A 165 7.41 -5.72 16.76
N ALA A 166 6.86 -4.54 17.03
CA ALA A 166 6.65 -4.05 18.40
C ALA A 166 5.63 -4.86 19.23
N GLU A 167 4.84 -5.73 18.60
CA GLU A 167 3.84 -6.55 19.28
C GLU A 167 4.47 -7.65 20.15
N ASP A 168 5.61 -8.19 19.72
CA ASP A 168 6.33 -9.27 20.40
C ASP A 168 7.84 -8.98 20.41
N PRO A 169 8.38 -8.44 21.52
CA PRO A 169 9.79 -8.09 21.64
C PRO A 169 10.75 -9.29 21.55
N ASP A 170 10.26 -10.50 21.77
CA ASP A 170 11.05 -11.73 21.74
C ASP A 170 11.01 -12.41 20.34
N GLU A 171 10.16 -11.92 19.41
CA GLU A 171 10.11 -12.44 18.05
C GLU A 171 11.34 -11.99 17.26
N GLU A 172 12.06 -12.96 16.70
CA GLU A 172 13.17 -12.70 15.78
C GLU A 172 12.65 -12.47 14.36
N TRP A 173 13.27 -11.52 13.64
CA TRP A 173 12.92 -11.26 12.25
C TRP A 173 13.24 -12.47 11.36
N ASN A 174 12.23 -12.93 10.63
CA ASN A 174 12.37 -13.94 9.59
C ASN A 174 11.59 -13.49 8.34
N ALA A 175 12.33 -13.03 7.32
CA ALA A 175 11.80 -12.58 6.04
C ALA A 175 10.83 -13.58 5.40
N MET A 176 11.18 -14.87 5.39
CA MET A 176 10.35 -15.94 4.82
C MET A 176 9.01 -16.03 5.54
N ALA A 177 9.05 -16.02 6.87
CA ALA A 177 7.87 -16.11 7.71
C ALA A 177 6.98 -14.85 7.57
N VAL A 178 7.58 -13.67 7.49
CA VAL A 178 6.88 -12.39 7.28
C VAL A 178 6.14 -12.38 5.95
N VAL A 179 6.83 -12.65 4.83
CA VAL A 179 6.21 -12.68 3.49
C VAL A 179 5.12 -13.73 3.41
N SER A 180 5.35 -14.94 3.94
CA SER A 180 4.36 -16.03 3.88
C SER A 180 3.02 -15.68 4.55
N ARG A 181 3.03 -14.78 5.53
CA ARG A 181 1.84 -14.35 6.28
C ARG A 181 1.27 -13.02 5.80
N ALA A 182 2.03 -12.26 5.02
CA ALA A 182 1.61 -10.97 4.50
C ALA A 182 0.47 -11.15 3.49
N CYS A 183 -0.55 -10.31 3.58
CA CYS A 183 -1.62 -10.23 2.61
C CYS A 183 -1.36 -9.14 1.57
N LEU A 184 -0.70 -8.06 2.00
CA LEU A 184 -0.37 -6.91 1.16
C LEU A 184 1.03 -6.43 1.49
N VAL A 185 1.81 -6.13 0.46
CA VAL A 185 3.11 -5.47 0.57
C VAL A 185 3.09 -4.16 -0.22
N HIS A 186 3.72 -3.11 0.29
CA HIS A 186 3.73 -1.76 -0.28
C HIS A 186 5.16 -1.33 -0.64
N PHE A 187 5.37 -0.90 -1.89
CA PHE A 187 6.68 -0.54 -2.43
C PHE A 187 7.16 0.82 -1.91
N SER A 188 8.02 0.81 -0.89
CA SER A 188 8.47 1.98 -0.12
C SER A 188 9.97 2.32 -0.30
N ASP A 189 10.68 1.67 -1.21
CA ASP A 189 12.16 1.71 -1.32
C ASP A 189 12.76 3.00 -1.89
N TRP A 190 12.36 4.19 -1.44
CA TRP A 190 13.01 5.42 -1.86
C TRP A 190 14.55 5.33 -1.68
N ALA A 191 15.39 5.71 -2.64
CA ALA A 191 15.12 6.38 -3.92
C ALA A 191 14.98 5.45 -5.16
N LEU A 192 14.73 4.15 -4.97
CA LEU A 192 14.32 3.26 -6.05
C LEU A 192 12.95 3.75 -6.58
N PRO A 193 12.80 3.93 -7.90
CA PRO A 193 11.52 4.30 -8.50
C PRO A 193 10.43 3.26 -8.22
N LYS A 194 9.17 3.68 -8.32
CA LYS A 194 8.03 2.76 -8.26
C LYS A 194 8.17 1.66 -9.32
N PRO A 195 7.69 0.44 -9.07
CA PRO A 195 8.10 -0.74 -9.85
C PRO A 195 7.60 -0.75 -11.31
N TRP A 196 6.65 0.10 -11.69
CA TRP A 196 6.29 0.29 -13.10
C TRP A 196 7.20 1.25 -13.86
N LEU A 197 8.12 1.94 -13.18
CA LEU A 197 9.11 2.82 -13.78
C LEU A 197 10.46 2.09 -13.95
N PRO A 198 11.24 2.42 -14.99
CA PRO A 198 12.59 1.90 -15.12
C PRO A 198 13.50 2.43 -14.00
N HIS A 199 14.49 1.63 -13.62
CA HIS A 199 15.56 2.01 -12.68
C HIS A 199 16.92 1.64 -13.27
N THR A 200 18.00 2.22 -12.73
CA THR A 200 19.37 1.82 -13.04
C THR A 200 19.85 0.68 -12.15
N ASP A 201 20.93 0.00 -12.54
CA ASP A 201 21.61 -0.99 -11.69
C ASP A 201 22.12 -0.36 -10.39
N GLU A 202 22.58 0.89 -10.44
CA GLU A 202 23.02 1.64 -9.26
C GLU A 202 21.86 1.84 -8.26
N GLN A 203 20.68 2.26 -8.75
CA GLN A 203 19.50 2.40 -7.90
C GLN A 203 19.07 1.07 -7.28
N TRP A 204 19.12 -0.01 -8.05
CA TRP A 204 18.82 -1.36 -7.56
C TRP A 204 19.79 -1.79 -6.46
N ASN A 205 21.10 -1.67 -6.71
CA ASN A 205 22.12 -2.08 -5.76
C ASN A 205 22.10 -1.28 -4.46
N VAL A 206 21.71 0.01 -4.50
CA VAL A 206 21.53 0.85 -3.29
C VAL A 206 20.28 0.45 -2.50
N ALA A 207 19.25 -0.07 -3.16
CA ALA A 207 18.02 -0.51 -2.52
C ALA A 207 18.07 -1.96 -2.03
N LEU A 208 18.98 -2.78 -2.56
CA LEU A 208 19.13 -4.17 -2.18
C LEU A 208 19.48 -4.28 -0.67
N PRO A 209 18.82 -5.18 0.10
CA PRO A 209 19.23 -5.48 1.46
C PRO A 209 20.67 -6.00 1.55
N ASP A 210 21.33 -5.75 2.67
CA ASP A 210 22.64 -6.33 2.94
C ASP A 210 22.51 -7.79 3.37
N CYS A 211 23.34 -8.67 2.80
CA CYS A 211 23.53 -10.00 3.36
C CYS A 211 24.67 -9.98 4.39
N LEU A 212 24.30 -9.81 5.67
CA LEU A 212 25.25 -9.70 6.76
C LEU A 212 26.14 -10.94 6.88
N GLU A 213 27.43 -10.75 7.19
CA GLU A 213 28.39 -11.86 7.34
C GLU A 213 27.97 -12.88 8.41
N GLY A 214 27.24 -12.42 9.42
CA GLY A 214 26.69 -13.24 10.51
C GLY A 214 25.42 -14.01 10.16
N ASP A 215 24.82 -13.77 8.99
CA ASP A 215 23.59 -14.45 8.60
C ASP A 215 23.86 -15.93 8.27
N ARG A 216 23.06 -16.80 8.87
CA ARG A 216 23.22 -18.26 8.81
C ARG A 216 21.95 -18.89 8.28
N GLU A 217 22.15 -19.92 7.49
CA GLU A 217 21.07 -20.81 7.08
C GLU A 217 20.50 -21.53 8.31
N ALA A 218 19.17 -21.56 8.39
CA ALA A 218 18.36 -22.28 9.34
C ALA A 218 17.30 -23.09 8.59
N PRO A 219 16.68 -24.11 9.21
CA PRO A 219 15.68 -24.96 8.54
C PRO A 219 14.51 -24.20 7.90
N ASP A 220 14.17 -23.03 8.43
CA ASP A 220 13.07 -22.16 8.03
C ASP A 220 13.53 -20.84 7.38
N LYS A 221 14.84 -20.65 7.18
CA LYS A 221 15.41 -19.40 6.66
C LYS A 221 16.72 -19.67 5.89
N PRO A 222 16.77 -19.48 4.56
CA PRO A 222 18.02 -19.56 3.82
C PRO A 222 18.97 -18.42 4.24
N LYS A 223 20.26 -18.57 3.95
CA LYS A 223 21.20 -17.45 4.08
C LYS A 223 20.81 -16.32 3.12
N CYS A 224 20.93 -15.07 3.55
CA CYS A 224 20.51 -13.87 2.84
C CYS A 224 18.99 -13.84 2.55
N ALA A 225 18.16 -14.34 3.47
CA ALA A 225 16.71 -14.43 3.24
C ALA A 225 16.05 -13.08 2.92
N ASP A 226 16.56 -11.98 3.48
CA ASP A 226 16.07 -10.63 3.18
C ASP A 226 16.31 -10.26 1.71
N VAL A 227 17.52 -10.49 1.21
CA VAL A 227 17.85 -10.28 -0.21
C VAL A 227 16.95 -11.13 -1.11
N PHE A 228 16.77 -12.40 -0.74
CA PHE A 228 15.95 -13.34 -1.50
C PHE A 228 14.48 -12.90 -1.56
N MET A 229 13.88 -12.57 -0.41
CA MET A 229 12.48 -12.14 -0.33
C MET A 229 12.25 -10.78 -0.97
N TRP A 230 13.10 -9.79 -0.70
CA TRP A 230 13.03 -8.46 -1.30
C TRP A 230 13.09 -8.56 -2.83
N THR A 231 14.06 -9.32 -3.36
CA THR A 231 14.21 -9.52 -4.82
C THR A 231 12.98 -10.23 -5.40
N SER A 232 12.50 -11.28 -4.74
CA SER A 232 11.34 -12.05 -5.20
C SER A 232 10.08 -11.20 -5.31
N ILE A 233 9.84 -10.26 -4.39
CA ILE A 233 8.68 -9.35 -4.45
C ILE A 233 8.70 -8.49 -5.73
N TYR A 234 9.87 -7.95 -6.10
CA TYR A 234 10.02 -7.17 -7.33
C TYR A 234 9.89 -8.05 -8.58
N GLU A 235 10.55 -9.20 -8.60
CA GLU A 235 10.49 -10.16 -9.71
C GLU A 235 9.07 -10.67 -9.95
N ASP A 236 8.33 -10.96 -8.87
CA ASP A 236 6.93 -11.36 -8.93
C ASP A 236 6.07 -10.26 -9.56
N TYR A 237 6.24 -9.01 -9.13
CA TYR A 237 5.55 -7.87 -9.74
C TYR A 237 5.89 -7.72 -11.22
N TYR A 238 7.17 -7.81 -11.62
CA TYR A 238 7.57 -7.67 -13.01
C TYR A 238 6.98 -8.77 -13.89
N ARG A 239 7.03 -10.02 -13.43
CA ARG A 239 6.43 -11.16 -14.13
C ARG A 239 4.93 -10.96 -14.32
N ASP A 240 4.21 -10.58 -13.26
CA ASP A 240 2.76 -10.39 -13.31
C ASP A 240 2.38 -9.22 -14.21
N ARG A 241 3.13 -8.10 -14.12
CA ARG A 241 2.97 -6.95 -15.02
C ARG A 241 3.17 -7.35 -16.47
N ASP A 242 4.22 -8.09 -16.79
CA ASP A 242 4.50 -8.46 -18.17
C ASP A 242 3.44 -9.44 -18.70
N GLN A 243 2.99 -10.40 -17.88
CA GLN A 243 1.93 -11.35 -18.24
C GLN A 243 0.55 -10.69 -18.43
N ILE A 244 0.21 -9.70 -17.58
CA ILE A 244 -1.09 -9.02 -17.62
C ILE A 244 -1.04 -7.86 -18.62
N CYS A 245 -0.13 -6.92 -18.44
CA CYS A 245 -0.04 -5.68 -19.23
C CYS A 245 0.61 -5.87 -20.60
N GLY A 246 1.62 -6.74 -20.75
CA GLY A 246 2.26 -6.98 -22.06
C GLY A 246 1.23 -7.43 -23.10
N THR A 247 0.36 -8.37 -22.71
CA THR A 247 -0.74 -8.83 -23.57
C THR A 247 -1.81 -7.77 -23.87
N LEU A 248 -1.89 -6.68 -23.11
CA LEU A 248 -2.83 -5.58 -23.32
C LEU A 248 -2.27 -4.50 -24.25
N LEU A 249 -0.93 -4.42 -24.36
CA LEU A 249 -0.19 -3.49 -25.20
C LEU A 249 0.06 -4.04 -26.62
N ASP A 250 0.17 -5.37 -26.77
CA ASP A 250 0.45 -6.04 -28.05
C ASP A 250 -0.81 -6.43 -28.87
N ALA A 251 -2.02 -6.13 -28.38
CA ALA A 251 -3.30 -6.49 -29.03
C ALA A 251 -4.07 -5.28 -29.58
#